data_AF-A0A7C0VPD5-F1
#
_entry.id   AF-A0A7C0VPD5-F1
#
_cell.length_a   1.000
_cell.length_b   1.000
_cell.length_c   1.000
_cell.angle_alpha   90.00
_cell.angle_beta   90.00
_cell.angle_gamma   90.00
#
_symmetry.space_group_name_H-M   'P 1'
#
loop_
_entity.id
_entity.type
_entity.pdbx_description
1 polymer ?
#
loop_
_entity_poly.entity_id
_entity_poly.type
_entity_poly.pdbx_seq_one_letter_code
_entity_poly.pdbx_strand_id
1 'polypeptide(L)'
;MGLYYGNIGNPEVLNNLFALYSFFDVPLISGRLLPSHTQIALGMVAGFNPFHPTYNPLNLAIGNRGNVFFYYNFNVGIPLPDRLRWVHGANFTHFSNGVLTLPNTVFYLLDYFTSLQ
;
A
#
# COMPACT_ATOMS: atom_id res chain seq x y z
N MET A 1 4.89 -5.42 13.29
CA MET A 1 4.12 -6.23 12.32
C MET A 1 2.71 -5.69 12.26
N GLY A 2 2.04 -5.80 11.11
CA GLY A 2 0.69 -5.32 10.88
C GLY A 2 -0.13 -6.31 10.07
N LEU A 3 -1.45 -6.19 10.20
CA LEU A 3 -2.44 -6.94 9.44
C LEU A 3 -3.36 -5.95 8.73
N TYR A 4 -3.70 -6.24 7.49
CA TYR A 4 -4.66 -5.48 6.69
C TYR A 4 -5.72 -6.41 6.13
N TYR A 5 -6.97 -5.96 6.17
CA TYR A 5 -8.08 -6.58 5.46
C TYR A 5 -8.90 -5.50 4.75
N GLY A 6 -9.08 -5.64 3.44
CA GLY A 6 -9.81 -4.65 2.65
C GLY A 6 -9.72 -4.88 1.15
N ASN A 7 -10.26 -3.96 0.37
CA ASN A 7 -10.15 -3.98 -1.08
C ASN A 7 -9.25 -2.85 -1.59
N ILE A 8 -8.69 -3.08 -2.77
CA ILE A 8 -7.77 -2.16 -3.45
C ILE A 8 -8.42 -1.50 -4.68
N GLY A 9 -9.73 -1.21 -4.59
CA GLY A 9 -10.48 -0.45 -5.59
C GLY A 9 -11.63 -1.23 -6.23
N ASN A 10 -11.35 -2.38 -6.85
CA ASN A 10 -12.37 -3.19 -7.54
C ASN A 10 -12.56 -4.57 -6.89
N PRO A 11 -13.30 -4.65 -5.76
CA PRO A 11 -13.50 -5.92 -5.04
C PRO A 11 -14.25 -6.97 -5.85
N GLU A 12 -15.06 -6.59 -6.85
CA GLU A 12 -15.75 -7.56 -7.71
C GLU A 12 -14.77 -8.33 -8.61
N VAL A 13 -13.72 -7.65 -9.09
CA VAL A 13 -12.70 -8.25 -9.96
C VAL A 13 -11.53 -8.83 -9.15
N LEU A 14 -11.11 -8.16 -8.08
CA LEU A 14 -9.88 -8.47 -7.32
C LEU A 14 -10.13 -9.16 -5.98
N ASN A 15 -11.36 -9.13 -5.45
CA ASN A 15 -11.76 -9.56 -4.11
C ASN A 15 -11.23 -8.66 -2.97
N ASN A 16 -11.75 -8.89 -1.76
CA ASN A 16 -11.12 -8.41 -0.53
C ASN A 16 -9.88 -9.26 -0.21
N LEU A 17 -8.85 -8.60 0.29
CA LEU A 17 -7.51 -9.14 0.46
C LEU A 17 -7.11 -9.09 1.92
N PHE A 18 -6.33 -10.09 2.34
CA PHE A 18 -5.64 -10.10 3.63
C PHE A 18 -4.15 -9.92 3.41
N ALA A 19 -3.53 -8.93 4.08
CA ALA A 19 -2.09 -8.78 4.07
C ALA A 19 -1.50 -8.89 5.48
N LEU A 20 -0.35 -9.55 5.57
CA LEU A 20 0.50 -9.62 6.74
C LEU A 20 1.85 -9.04 6.38
N TYR A 21 2.32 -8.06 7.16
CA TYR A 21 3.55 -7.34 6.85
C TYR A 21 4.33 -6.92 8.09
N SER A 22 5.61 -6.69 7.89
CA SER A 22 6.47 -5.99 8.85
C SER A 22 6.82 -4.64 8.28
N PHE A 23 6.91 -3.64 9.16
CA PHE A 23 7.20 -2.27 8.76
C PHE A 23 8.30 -1.69 9.64
N PHE A 24 9.01 -0.71 9.09
CA PHE A 24 9.98 0.08 9.79
C PHE A 24 9.73 1.57 9.51
N ASP A 25 9.76 2.34 10.59
CA ASP A 25 9.49 3.77 10.63
C ASP A 25 10.81 4.51 10.84
N VAL A 26 11.14 5.43 9.94
CA VAL A 26 12.39 6.20 9.98
C VAL A 26 12.07 7.70 9.96
N PRO A 27 12.41 8.45 11.02
CA PRO A 27 12.39 9.90 10.97
C PRO A 27 13.53 10.37 10.06
N LEU A 28 13.19 11.04 8.96
CA LEU A 28 14.16 11.59 8.02
C LEU A 28 14.67 12.95 8.52
N ILE A 29 13.75 13.78 9.00
CA ILE A 29 14.06 15.10 9.59
C ILE A 29 13.30 15.19 10.91
N SER A 30 14.03 15.36 12.02
CA SER A 30 13.47 15.45 13.38
C SER A 30 13.39 16.88 13.92
N GLY A 31 13.46 17.89 13.04
CA GLY A 31 13.50 19.30 13.41
C GLY A 31 12.14 19.96 13.62
N ARG A 32 12.15 21.23 14.05
CA ARG A 32 10.93 22.02 14.31
C ARG A 32 10.29 22.65 13.07
N LEU A 33 10.99 22.73 11.93
CA LEU A 33 10.49 23.47 10.76
C LEU A 33 9.67 22.59 9.82
N LEU A 34 10.21 21.44 9.43
CA LEU A 34 9.60 20.49 8.51
C LEU A 34 9.95 19.06 8.94
N PRO A 35 9.42 18.58 10.08
CA PRO A 35 9.61 17.19 10.47
C PRO A 35 9.07 16.27 9.37
N SER A 36 9.85 15.27 8.98
CA SER A 36 9.46 14.32 7.95
C SER A 36 9.82 12.91 8.34
N HIS A 37 9.01 11.98 7.85
CA HIS A 37 9.05 10.59 8.24
C HIS A 37 8.78 9.71 7.02
N THR A 38 9.44 8.55 6.98
CA THR A 38 9.13 7.52 5.98
C THR A 38 8.87 6.19 6.68
N GLN A 39 7.89 5.46 6.18
CA GLN A 39 7.64 4.09 6.58
C GLN A 39 7.84 3.20 5.37
N ILE A 40 8.51 2.08 5.55
CA ILE A 40 8.58 1.02 4.55
C ILE A 40 8.03 -0.25 5.17
N ALA A 41 7.19 -0.96 4.43
CA ALA A 41 6.72 -2.26 4.83
C ALA A 41 6.91 -3.31 3.74
N LEU A 42 7.19 -4.53 4.18
CA LEU A 42 7.28 -5.71 3.33
C LEU A 42 6.48 -6.84 3.96
N GLY A 43 5.77 -7.58 3.12
CA GLY A 43 4.90 -8.65 3.55
C GLY A 43 4.36 -9.50 2.42
N MET A 44 3.30 -10.23 2.76
CA MET A 44 2.55 -11.06 1.83
C MET A 44 1.09 -10.66 1.88
N VAL A 45 0.43 -10.74 0.73
CA VAL A 45 -1.01 -10.54 0.60
C VAL A 45 -1.64 -11.76 -0.06
N ALA A 46 -2.82 -12.15 0.40
CA ALA A 46 -3.57 -13.29 -0.10
C ALA A 46 -5.04 -12.91 -0.31
N GLY A 47 -5.74 -13.69 -1.14
CA GLY A 47 -7.18 -13.57 -1.36
C GLY A 47 -7.58 -13.03 -2.73
N PHE A 48 -6.62 -12.77 -3.62
CA PHE A 48 -6.93 -12.33 -4.98
C PHE A 48 -7.80 -13.34 -5.71
N ASN A 49 -8.76 -12.83 -6.48
CA ASN A 49 -9.51 -13.61 -7.47
C ASN A 49 -8.74 -13.58 -8.80
N PRO A 50 -7.92 -14.58 -9.16
CA PRO A 50 -7.02 -14.49 -10.31
C PRO A 50 -7.76 -14.47 -11.66
N PHE A 51 -7.04 -14.08 -12.72
CA PHE A 51 -7.52 -14.17 -14.10
C PHE A 51 -8.11 -15.55 -14.42
N HIS A 52 -9.25 -15.57 -15.12
CA HIS A 52 -9.69 -16.76 -15.83
C HIS A 52 -10.56 -16.40 -17.03
N PRO A 53 -10.35 -17.04 -18.20
CA PRO A 53 -11.03 -16.68 -19.44
C PRO A 53 -12.56 -16.73 -19.37
N THR A 54 -13.13 -17.58 -18.51
CA THR A 54 -14.59 -17.76 -18.39
C THR A 54 -15.22 -17.04 -17.20
N TYR A 55 -14.56 -16.99 -16.04
CA TYR A 55 -15.19 -16.55 -14.78
C TYR A 55 -14.59 -15.27 -14.21
N ASN A 56 -13.38 -14.87 -14.63
CA ASN A 56 -12.80 -13.58 -14.29
C ASN A 56 -11.91 -13.06 -15.44
N PRO A 57 -12.49 -12.82 -16.62
CA PRO A 57 -11.72 -12.37 -17.78
C PRO A 57 -11.22 -10.93 -17.64
N LEU A 58 -11.76 -10.17 -16.68
CA LEU A 58 -11.42 -8.76 -16.46
C LEU A 58 -10.17 -8.58 -15.60
N ASN A 59 -9.79 -9.56 -14.77
CA ASN A 59 -8.56 -9.48 -14.00
C ASN A 59 -7.35 -9.81 -14.87
N LEU A 60 -6.94 -8.88 -15.72
CA LEU A 60 -5.76 -9.04 -16.58
C LEU A 60 -4.44 -8.83 -15.83
N ALA A 61 -4.48 -8.46 -14.55
CA ALA A 61 -3.30 -8.04 -13.79
C ALA A 61 -2.69 -9.16 -12.94
N ILE A 62 -3.52 -10.03 -12.36
CA ILE A 62 -3.10 -10.98 -11.32
C ILE A 62 -3.51 -12.41 -11.69
N GLY A 63 -2.52 -13.27 -11.93
CA GLY A 63 -2.71 -14.69 -12.24
C GLY A 63 -2.72 -15.64 -11.04
N ASN A 64 -2.48 -15.14 -9.82
CA ASN A 64 -2.38 -15.99 -8.62
C ASN A 64 -3.12 -15.42 -7.40
N ARG A 65 -3.33 -16.26 -6.38
CA ARG A 65 -4.07 -15.87 -5.17
C ARG A 65 -3.24 -15.12 -4.13
N GLY A 66 -1.90 -15.15 -4.25
CA GLY A 66 -0.97 -14.60 -3.25
C GLY A 66 0.17 -13.82 -3.89
N ASN A 67 0.47 -12.64 -3.36
CA ASN A 67 1.45 -11.71 -3.90
C ASN A 67 2.36 -11.15 -2.79
N VAL A 68 3.51 -10.64 -3.18
CA VAL A 68 4.34 -9.79 -2.32
C VAL A 68 3.60 -8.48 -2.09
N PHE A 69 3.61 -8.02 -0.84
CA PHE A 69 3.14 -6.71 -0.43
C PHE A 69 4.34 -5.83 -0.13
N PHE A 70 4.54 -4.77 -0.90
CA PHE A 70 5.49 -3.71 -0.59
C PHE A 70 4.73 -2.40 -0.38
N TYR A 71 5.09 -1.67 0.66
CA TYR A 71 4.50 -0.38 0.98
C TYR A 71 5.60 0.62 1.29
N TYR A 72 5.44 1.83 0.79
CA TYR A 72 6.27 2.97 1.08
C TYR A 72 5.37 4.16 1.41
N ASN A 73 5.62 4.80 2.54
CA ASN A 73 5.01 6.06 2.95
C ASN A 73 6.10 7.12 3.05
N PHE A 74 5.77 8.32 2.62
CA PHE A 74 6.50 9.52 2.99
C PHE A 74 5.52 10.57 3.47
N ASN A 75 5.81 11.19 4.61
CA ASN A 75 5.01 12.28 5.15
C ASN A 75 5.87 13.44 5.65
N VAL A 76 5.31 14.64 5.56
CA VAL A 76 5.90 15.90 5.99
C VAL A 76 4.89 16.61 6.87
N GLY A 77 5.34 17.06 8.04
CA GLY A 77 4.56 17.87 8.95
C GLY A 77 4.90 19.35 8.81
N ILE A 78 3.88 20.18 8.71
CA ILE A 78 3.95 21.64 8.78
C ILE A 78 3.49 22.03 10.20
N PRO A 79 4.40 22.53 11.05
CA PRO A 79 4.05 23.01 12.38
C PRO A 79 3.10 24.20 12.28
N LEU A 80 2.04 24.17 13.08
CA LEU A 80 1.08 25.26 13.24
C LEU A 80 1.17 25.81 14.68
N PRO A 81 0.53 26.97 14.97
CA PRO A 81 0.31 27.42 16.34
C PRO A 81 -0.39 26.37 17.21
N ASP A 82 -0.39 26.57 18.53
CA ASP A 82 -1.09 25.71 19.49
C ASP A 82 -0.62 24.25 19.54
N ARG A 83 0.63 24.00 19.13
CA ARG A 83 1.25 22.66 19.07
C ARG A 83 0.57 21.72 18.07
N LEU A 84 -0.21 22.27 17.14
CA LEU A 84 -0.80 21.54 16.03
C LEU A 84 0.25 21.28 14.95
N ARG A 85 0.05 20.21 14.19
CA ARG A 85 0.85 19.88 13.01
C ARG A 85 -0.06 19.44 11.88
N TRP A 86 0.03 20.16 10.76
CA TRP A 86 -0.64 19.75 9.54
C TRP A 86 0.26 18.81 8.75
N VAL A 87 -0.14 17.55 8.64
CA VAL A 87 0.64 16.50 7.99
C VAL A 87 0.11 16.27 6.58
N HIS A 88 1.03 16.17 5.64
CA HIS A 88 0.79 15.76 4.27
C HIS A 88 1.59 14.48 4.02
N GLY A 89 1.01 13.52 3.33
CA GLY A 89 1.73 12.30 3.00
C GLY A 89 1.27 11.64 1.72
N ALA A 90 2.16 10.85 1.15
CA ALA A 90 1.92 10.01 0.01
C ALA A 90 2.29 8.56 0.33
N ASN A 91 1.47 7.64 -0.15
CA ASN A 91 1.62 6.21 0.00
C ASN A 91 1.77 5.57 -1.37
N PHE A 92 2.70 4.64 -1.46
CA PHE A 92 2.89 3.79 -2.62
C PHE A 92 2.81 2.34 -2.16
N THR A 93 1.84 1.60 -2.69
CA THR A 93 1.70 0.16 -2.43
C THR A 93 1.93 -0.59 -3.73
N HIS A 94 2.84 -1.55 -3.71
CA HIS A 94 3.17 -2.40 -4.84
C HIS A 94 2.81 -3.85 -4.52
N PHE A 95 2.06 -4.45 -5.45
CA PHE A 95 1.69 -5.86 -5.42
C PHE A 95 2.27 -6.57 -6.64
N SER A 96 3.01 -7.65 -6.40
CA SER A 96 3.62 -8.44 -7.47
C SER A 96 3.77 -9.88 -7.04
N ASN A 97 3.62 -10.82 -7.98
CA ASN A 97 3.94 -12.22 -7.75
C ASN A 97 5.40 -12.56 -8.08
N GLY A 98 6.26 -11.56 -8.35
CA GLY A 98 7.65 -11.80 -8.74
C GLY A 98 7.79 -12.50 -10.10
N VAL A 99 6.76 -12.42 -10.96
CA VAL A 99 6.67 -13.10 -12.26
C VAL A 99 6.58 -14.63 -12.14
N LEU A 100 6.16 -15.16 -10.98
CA LEU A 100 5.99 -16.60 -10.77
C LEU A 100 4.79 -17.18 -11.53
N THR A 101 3.81 -16.36 -11.91
CA THR A 101 2.61 -16.80 -12.65
C THR A 101 2.10 -15.67 -13.53
N LEU A 102 1.75 -15.97 -14.79
CA LEU A 102 1.16 -14.97 -15.70
C LEU A 102 -0.39 -15.02 -15.64
N PRO A 103 -1.09 -13.89 -15.84
CA PRO A 103 -0.53 -12.55 -16.01
C PRO A 103 0.01 -11.96 -14.70
N ASN A 104 1.07 -11.15 -14.79
CA ASN A 104 1.62 -10.37 -13.67
C ASN A 104 1.81 -8.92 -14.12
N THR A 105 0.72 -8.24 -14.45
CA THR A 105 0.76 -6.79 -14.63
C THR A 105 0.79 -6.21 -13.24
N VAL A 106 2.01 -5.98 -12.76
CA VAL A 106 2.30 -5.36 -11.48
C VAL A 106 1.27 -4.26 -11.16
N PHE A 107 0.67 -4.32 -9.98
CA PHE A 107 -0.33 -3.35 -9.55
C PHE A 107 0.27 -2.36 -8.56
N TYR A 108 -0.07 -1.08 -8.73
CA TYR A 108 0.37 -0.01 -7.86
C TYR A 108 -0.83 0.78 -7.35
N LEU A 109 -0.89 1.03 -6.04
CA LEU A 109 -1.75 2.05 -5.45
C LEU A 109 -0.90 3.25 -5.06
N LEU A 110 -1.34 4.43 -5.48
CA LEU A 110 -0.74 5.70 -5.10
C LEU A 110 -1.82 6.53 -4.41
N ASP A 111 -1.64 6.78 -3.12
CA ASP A 111 -2.61 7.52 -2.32
C ASP A 111 -1.94 8.76 -1.75
N TYR A 112 -2.70 9.85 -1.68
CA TYR A 112 -2.33 11.05 -0.94
C TYR A 112 -3.27 11.21 0.24
N PHE A 113 -2.72 11.61 1.39
CA PHE A 113 -3.52 11.93 2.56
C PHE A 113 -3.03 13.22 3.22
N THR A 114 -3.92 13.80 4.00
CA THR A 114 -3.59 14.89 4.90
C THR A 114 -4.30 14.69 6.23
N SER A 115 -3.67 15.10 7.33
CA SER A 115 -4.25 15.01 8.67
C SER A 115 -3.79 16.16 9.53
N LEU A 116 -4.64 16.61 10.45
CA LEU A 116 -4.27 17.52 11.52
C LEU A 116 -3.95 16.68 12.77
N GLN A 117 -2.76 16.87 13.36
CA GLN A 117 -2.25 16.16 14.54
C GLN A 117 -1.93 17.14 15.67
#